data_AF-X1GAT6-F1
#
_entry.id   AF-X1GAT6-F1
#
_cell.length_a   1.000
_cell.length_b   1.000
_cell.length_c   1.000
_cell.angle_alpha   90.00
_cell.angle_beta   90.00
_cell.angle_gamma   90.00
#
_symmetry.space_group_name_H-M   'P 1'
#
loop_
_entity.id
_entity.type
_entity.pdbx_description
1 polymer ?
#
loop_
_entity_poly.entity_id
_entity_poly.type
_entity_poly.pdbx_seq_one_letter_code
_entity_poly.pdbx_strand_id
1 'polypeptide(L)'
;MGLFDCNCFIGPRSADVPGVDGSPGALVEEMDRLGIDQALVCHVMAKELHPLEGNEAVLKELEGYPRLHPCWAFLPPASGFMPPP
;
A
#
# COMPACT_ATOMS: atom_id res chain seq x y z
N MET A 1 22.10 10.04 -0.27
CA MET A 1 20.67 10.40 -0.44
C MET A 1 20.00 9.15 -0.96
N GLY A 2 19.03 8.61 -0.25
CA GLY A 2 18.35 7.36 -0.58
C GLY A 2 17.28 7.51 -1.65
N LEU A 3 16.99 6.43 -2.39
CA LEU A 3 15.82 6.38 -3.27
C LEU A 3 14.55 6.14 -2.43
N PHE A 4 13.51 6.92 -2.68
CA PHE A 4 12.20 6.77 -2.07
C PHE A 4 11.16 6.47 -3.15
N ASP A 5 10.51 5.32 -3.07
CA ASP A 5 9.39 5.00 -3.95
C ASP A 5 8.10 5.57 -3.37
N CYS A 6 7.46 6.50 -4.05
CA CYS A 6 6.24 7.15 -3.58
C CYS A 6 4.94 6.42 -3.97
N ASN A 7 5.02 5.26 -4.62
CA ASN A 7 3.84 4.60 -5.20
C ASN A 7 3.95 3.06 -5.21
N CYS A 8 3.97 2.47 -4.02
CA CYS A 8 3.95 1.02 -3.84
C CYS A 8 2.58 0.49 -3.38
N PHE A 9 2.31 -0.78 -3.67
CA PHE A 9 1.09 -1.47 -3.27
C PHE A 9 1.38 -2.84 -2.67
N ILE A 10 0.68 -3.19 -1.59
CA ILE A 10 0.65 -4.53 -0.99
C ILE A 10 -0.77 -5.11 -1.00
N GLY A 11 -0.88 -6.40 -0.79
CA GLY A 11 -2.14 -7.14 -0.74
C GLY A 11 -2.55 -7.76 -2.09
N PRO A 12 -3.60 -8.59 -2.08
CA PRO A 12 -4.06 -9.31 -3.25
C PRO A 12 -4.63 -8.37 -4.30
N ARG A 13 -4.37 -8.66 -5.58
CA ARG A 13 -4.95 -7.97 -6.74
C ARG A 13 -6.08 -8.79 -7.35
N SER A 14 -7.07 -8.11 -7.89
CA SER A 14 -8.20 -8.74 -8.61
C SER A 14 -7.74 -9.49 -9.85
N ALA A 15 -6.70 -8.99 -10.52
CA ALA A 15 -5.98 -9.72 -11.55
C ALA A 15 -4.82 -10.49 -10.91
N ASP A 16 -4.84 -11.81 -11.02
CA ASP A 16 -3.72 -12.64 -10.62
C ASP A 16 -2.50 -12.31 -11.49
N VAL A 17 -1.38 -11.98 -10.85
CA VAL A 17 -0.11 -11.71 -11.51
C VAL A 17 0.86 -12.81 -11.09
N PRO A 18 1.12 -13.79 -11.95
CA PRO A 18 1.97 -14.93 -11.59
C PRO A 18 3.33 -14.49 -11.07
N GLY A 19 3.72 -15.02 -9.91
CA GLY A 19 5.01 -14.76 -9.28
C GLY A 19 5.10 -13.45 -8.50
N VAL A 20 4.00 -12.70 -8.34
CA VAL A 20 3.96 -11.52 -7.47
C VAL A 20 3.42 -11.91 -6.09
N ASP A 21 4.28 -11.82 -5.08
CA ASP A 21 3.85 -11.86 -3.69
C ASP A 21 3.50 -10.43 -3.24
N GLY A 22 2.26 -10.26 -2.76
CA GLY A 22 1.75 -8.98 -2.26
C GLY A 22 2.12 -8.68 -0.82
N SER A 23 2.97 -9.48 -0.17
CA SER A 23 3.36 -9.29 1.22
C SER A 23 4.32 -8.10 1.42
N PRO A 24 4.33 -7.46 2.61
CA PRO A 24 5.33 -6.43 2.95
C PRO A 24 6.77 -6.95 2.88
N GLY A 25 6.99 -8.23 3.22
CA GLY A 25 8.30 -8.87 3.15
C GLY A 25 8.83 -8.95 1.72
N ALA A 26 8.01 -9.43 0.79
CA ALA A 26 8.38 -9.48 -0.62
C ALA A 26 8.66 -8.09 -1.21
N LEU A 27 7.90 -7.07 -0.79
CA LEU A 27 8.18 -5.69 -1.18
C LEU A 27 9.56 -5.23 -0.69
N VAL A 28 9.93 -5.53 0.55
CA VAL A 28 11.26 -5.19 1.09
C VAL A 28 12.38 -5.92 0.35
N GLU A 29 12.21 -7.20 0.05
CA GLU A 29 13.18 -7.98 -0.73
C GLU A 29 13.41 -7.37 -2.13
N GLU A 30 12.34 -6.94 -2.78
CA GLU A 30 12.42 -6.30 -4.09
C GLU A 30 13.04 -4.90 -4.01
N MET A 31 12.73 -4.13 -2.96
CA MET A 31 13.38 -2.85 -2.67
C MET A 31 14.89 -3.02 -2.46
N ASP A 32 15.32 -4.06 -1.74
CA ASP A 32 16.74 -4.37 -1.55
C ASP A 32 17.44 -4.73 -2.86
N ARG A 33 16.77 -5.50 -3.72
CA ARG A 33 17.28 -5.85 -5.06
C ARG A 33 17.45 -4.63 -5.96
N LEU A 34 16.57 -3.64 -5.84
CA LEU A 34 16.55 -2.43 -6.65
C LEU A 34 17.33 -1.24 -6.06
N GLY A 35 17.76 -1.33 -4.80
CA GLY A 35 18.41 -0.23 -4.09
C GLY A 35 17.47 0.91 -3.69
N ILE A 36 16.22 0.58 -3.33
CA ILE A 36 15.21 1.51 -2.82
C ILE A 36 15.24 1.51 -1.29
N ASP A 37 15.44 2.68 -0.69
CA ASP A 37 15.66 2.78 0.75
C ASP A 37 14.34 2.73 1.52
N GLN A 38 13.30 3.40 1.03
CA GLN A 38 12.00 3.51 1.68
C GLN A 38 10.87 3.62 0.66
N ALA A 39 9.65 3.27 1.08
CA ALA A 39 8.48 3.32 0.21
C ALA A 39 7.24 3.88 0.92
N LEU A 40 6.41 4.61 0.17
CA LEU A 40 5.04 4.95 0.53
C LEU A 40 4.11 3.89 -0.05
N VAL A 41 3.31 3.26 0.81
CA VAL A 41 2.61 2.00 0.47
C VAL A 41 1.10 2.15 0.69
N CYS A 42 0.31 1.82 -0.32
CA CYS A 42 -1.14 1.68 -0.23
C CYS A 42 -1.53 0.18 -0.18
N HIS A 43 -2.67 -0.16 0.42
CA HIS A 43 -3.24 -1.50 0.24
C HIS A 43 -4.04 -1.57 -1.07
N VAL A 44 -3.93 -2.68 -1.82
CA VAL A 44 -4.67 -2.87 -3.08
C VAL A 44 -6.18 -2.81 -2.85
N MET A 45 -6.72 -3.32 -1.73
CA MET A 45 -8.15 -3.18 -1.41
C MET A 45 -8.60 -1.72 -1.36
N ALA A 46 -7.73 -0.79 -0.97
CA ALA A 46 -8.09 0.63 -0.92
C ALA A 46 -8.37 1.18 -2.33
N LYS A 47 -7.73 0.59 -3.35
CA LYS A 47 -7.88 0.94 -4.78
C LYS A 47 -8.99 0.15 -5.46
N GLU A 48 -9.13 -1.14 -5.14
CA GLU A 48 -9.96 -2.07 -5.91
C GLU A 48 -11.30 -2.42 -5.25
N LEU A 49 -11.46 -2.19 -3.94
CA LEU A 49 -12.65 -2.60 -3.19
C LEU A 49 -13.24 -1.48 -2.33
N HIS A 50 -12.62 -1.15 -1.21
CA HIS A 50 -13.11 -0.16 -0.26
C HIS A 50 -11.95 0.58 0.43
N PRO A 51 -11.90 1.92 0.36
CA PRO A 51 -10.77 2.71 0.86
C PRO A 51 -10.56 2.55 2.37
N LEU A 52 -11.63 2.53 3.16
CA LEU A 52 -11.53 2.44 4.62
C LEU A 52 -10.89 1.12 5.07
N GLU A 53 -11.34 -0.01 4.50
CA GLU A 53 -10.82 -1.33 4.85
C GLU A 53 -9.35 -1.46 4.42
N GLY A 54 -9.00 -0.95 3.24
CA GLY A 54 -7.62 -0.95 2.79
C GLY A 54 -6.70 -0.04 3.63
N ASN A 55 -7.20 1.11 4.10
CA ASN A 55 -6.45 2.01 4.98
C ASN A 55 -6.21 1.39 6.37
N GLU A 56 -7.16 0.62 6.88
CA GLU A 56 -6.98 -0.14 8.12
C GLU A 56 -5.99 -1.30 7.93
N ALA A 57 -6.13 -2.05 6.83
CA ALA A 57 -5.26 -3.17 6.50
C ALA A 57 -3.79 -2.74 6.37
N VAL A 58 -3.51 -1.65 5.65
CA VAL A 58 -2.12 -1.19 5.44
C VAL A 58 -1.43 -0.79 6.74
N LEU A 59 -2.17 -0.24 7.72
CA LEU A 59 -1.60 0.09 9.03
C LEU A 59 -1.16 -1.16 9.79
N LYS A 60 -1.98 -2.21 9.74
CA LYS A 60 -1.73 -3.47 10.45
C LYS A 60 -0.62 -4.29 9.79
N GLU A 61 -0.64 -4.40 8.47
CA GLU A 61 0.31 -5.27 7.76
C GLU A 61 1.73 -4.69 7.70
N LEU A 62 1.87 -3.36 7.75
CA LEU A 62 3.17 -2.70 7.80
C LEU A 62 3.77 -2.62 9.21
N GLU A 63 3.09 -3.13 10.24
CA GLU A 63 3.62 -3.18 11.59
C GLU A 63 4.93 -4.00 11.62
N GLY A 64 6.01 -3.40 12.09
CA GLY A 64 7.34 -4.03 12.11
C GLY A 64 8.19 -3.79 10.86
N TYR A 65 7.71 -3.04 9.85
CA TYR A 65 8.46 -2.70 8.63
C TYR A 65 8.84 -1.20 8.59
N PRO A 66 9.94 -0.77 9.23
CA PRO A 66 10.26 0.65 9.41
C PRO A 66 10.59 1.42 8.13
N ARG A 67 10.79 0.72 7.00
CA ARG A 67 11.05 1.31 5.68
C ARG A 67 9.78 1.53 4.86
N LEU A 68 8.65 0.98 5.32
CA LEU A 68 7.37 1.02 4.62
C LEU A 68 6.43 1.98 5.36
N HIS A 69 6.07 3.07 4.71
CA HIS A 69 5.21 4.10 5.26
C HIS A 69 3.77 3.88 4.77
N PRO A 70 2.79 3.67 5.66
CA PRO A 70 1.40 3.49 5.25
C PRO A 70 0.85 4.77 4.61
N CYS A 71 0.12 4.60 3.52
CA CYS A 71 -0.54 5.66 2.79
C CYS A 71 -2.04 5.39 2.72
N TRP A 72 -2.83 6.41 3.06
CA TRP A 72 -4.27 6.33 3.00
C TRP A 72 -4.80 6.75 1.63
N ALA A 73 -5.71 5.94 1.09
CA ALA A 73 -6.50 6.33 -0.07
C ALA A 73 -7.76 7.06 0.39
N PHE A 74 -8.13 8.11 -0.35
CA PHE A 74 -9.36 8.87 -0.14
C PHE A 74 -10.17 8.92 -1.43
N LEU A 75 -11.48 8.93 -1.26
CA LEU A 75 -12.40 9.23 -2.36
C LEU A 75 -12.79 10.72 -2.32
N PRO A 76 -13.12 11.33 -3.47
CA PRO A 76 -13.65 12.68 -3.50
C PRO A 76 -14.89 12.81 -2.59
N PRO A 77 -15.15 13.98 -1.97
CA PRO A 77 -16.31 14.19 -1.09
C PRO A 77 -17.65 13.82 -1.74
N ALA A 78 -17.77 14.04 -3.05
CA ALA A 78 -18.97 13.72 -3.85
C ALA A 78 -19.27 12.20 -3.95
N SER A 79 -18.37 11.34 -3.48
CA SER A 79 -18.55 9.89 -3.49
C SER A 79 -19.52 9.39 -2.41
N GLY A 80 -19.86 10.22 -1.42
CA GLY A 80 -20.75 9.84 -0.31
C GLY A 80 -20.10 8.99 0.78
N PHE A 81 -18.80 8.71 0.68
CA PHE A 81 -18.03 7.94 1.66
C PHE A 81 -17.37 8.79 2.76
N MET A 82 -17.63 10.11 2.77
CA MET A 82 -17.17 11.01 3.82
C MET A 82 -18.35 11.58 4.61
N PRO A 83 -18.19 11.82 5.92
CA PRO A 83 -19.22 12.50 6.70
C PRO A 83 -19.51 13.90 6.12
N PRO A 84 -20.74 14.42 6.28
CA PRO A 84 -21.05 15.78 5.88
C PRO A 84 -20.17 16.77 6.65
N PRO A 85 -19.82 17.92 6.04
CA PRO A 85 -19.01 18.96 6.65
C PRO A 85 -19.69 19.62 7.85
#